data_AF-A0A3R7LDH2-F1
#
_entry.id   AF-A0A3R7LDH2-F1
#
_cell.length_a   1.000
_cell.length_b   1.000
_cell.length_c   1.000
_cell.angle_alpha   90.00
_cell.angle_beta   90.00
_cell.angle_gamma   90.00
#
_symmetry.space_group_name_H-M   'P 1'
#
loop_
_entity.id
_entity.type
_entity.pdbx_description
1 polymer ?
#
loop_
_entity_poly.entity_id
_entity_poly.type
_entity_poly.pdbx_seq_one_letter_code
_entity_poly.pdbx_strand_id
1 'polypeptide(L)'
;MSELSASASETYTRSSPTPTPSKPAPSSAVVSGGTPATSTRPAPAAATATATTASASDPREERRAAAIVAADVRGTVEYRAAWDVELWKAIQAARLRRELEEQKKKALAALAKFVKSREQQATDSCELREREIGRREQRLVEEEKQVEKRKWRLAEMEKDLRNARQQLADARRRAEAEAQAEVRRAKEDAAHAVALQEQRIQASEAQTKRAEERLQQAQRDYLALSEEFHRFRTRELAGPSEKAANIEARLRTEFAVEQQALQDRLERRHTEREEQLTRRCRELEEENRRLTALATKRKEQMRRGVEEVARLTSLNSTLEGQLRQQSTRDAAVEVADSRKTKKQKALDDATPQAPAAEVVPLAKEIERLRCERRAILEGSAGALDVDSDVVRCLDARINDMLERLHSRGKPLQPVRG
;
A
#
# COMPACT_ATOMS: atom_id res chain seq x y z
N MET A 1 -4.67 1.35 20.85
CA MET A 1 -4.79 -0.10 21.13
C MET A 1 -3.41 -0.58 21.55
N SER A 2 -3.02 -0.33 22.80
CA SER A 2 -1.65 -0.53 23.27
C SER A 2 -1.65 -1.08 24.69
N GLU A 3 -1.98 -2.37 24.79
CA GLU A 3 -1.78 -3.17 25.99
C GLU A 3 -0.77 -4.28 25.66
N LEU A 4 0.10 -4.61 26.62
CA LEU A 4 0.42 -5.99 27.01
C LEU A 4 1.48 -6.05 28.13
N SER A 5 1.21 -6.92 29.11
CA SER A 5 2.19 -7.68 29.90
C SER A 5 3.34 -6.94 30.58
N ALA A 6 3.08 -6.42 31.79
CA ALA A 6 4.10 -6.39 32.83
C ALA A 6 4.19 -7.77 33.51
N SER A 7 5.25 -8.53 33.27
CA SER A 7 5.46 -9.84 33.91
C SER A 7 5.90 -9.70 35.37
N ALA A 8 5.10 -10.24 36.30
CA ALA A 8 5.52 -10.41 37.68
C ALA A 8 6.70 -11.40 37.76
N SER A 9 7.75 -11.03 38.49
CA SER A 9 8.93 -11.88 38.72
C SER A 9 8.98 -12.34 40.16
N GLU A 10 8.53 -13.57 40.44
CA GLU A 10 8.56 -14.15 41.79
C GLU A 10 9.99 -14.57 42.17
N THR A 11 10.61 -13.82 43.08
CA THR A 11 11.95 -14.12 43.60
C THR A 11 11.91 -15.23 44.65
N TYR A 12 12.03 -16.49 44.22
CA TYR A 12 11.98 -17.66 45.09
C TYR A 12 13.28 -17.86 45.91
N THR A 13 13.38 -17.20 47.07
CA THR A 13 14.55 -17.25 47.97
C THR A 13 14.66 -18.58 48.73
N ARG A 14 15.24 -19.60 48.08
CA ARG A 14 15.46 -20.93 48.68
C ARG A 14 16.61 -20.94 49.71
N SER A 15 16.31 -20.55 50.95
CA SER A 15 17.23 -20.67 52.08
C SER A 15 17.59 -22.13 52.38
N SER A 16 18.90 -22.44 52.39
CA SER A 16 19.42 -23.76 52.79
C SER A 16 19.76 -23.77 54.29
N PRO A 17 19.54 -24.89 55.01
CA PRO A 17 19.84 -24.98 56.44
C PRO A 17 21.34 -25.21 56.70
N THR A 18 21.93 -24.43 57.61
CA THR A 18 23.31 -24.59 58.08
C THR A 18 23.41 -25.74 59.08
N PRO A 19 24.42 -26.64 58.99
CA PRO A 19 24.63 -27.70 59.99
C PRO A 19 25.18 -27.15 61.31
N THR A 20 24.83 -27.79 62.41
CA THR A 20 25.31 -27.44 63.76
C THR A 20 26.72 -27.99 64.04
N PRO A 21 27.59 -27.23 64.74
CA PRO A 21 28.92 -27.72 65.13
C PRO A 21 28.83 -28.62 66.38
N SER A 22 29.18 -29.91 66.24
CA SER A 22 29.24 -30.85 67.36
C SER A 22 30.57 -30.76 68.12
N LYS A 23 30.47 -30.65 69.44
CA LYS A 23 31.57 -30.52 70.40
C LYS A 23 32.40 -31.82 70.50
N PRO A 24 33.71 -31.82 70.22
CA PRO A 24 34.57 -32.97 70.53
C PRO A 24 34.88 -33.01 72.04
N ALA A 25 34.92 -34.22 72.61
CA ALA A 25 35.46 -34.47 73.94
C ALA A 25 36.88 -35.07 73.80
N PRO A 26 37.85 -34.69 74.66
CA PRO A 26 39.16 -35.32 74.66
C PRO A 26 39.06 -36.73 75.26
N SER A 27 39.60 -37.73 74.57
CA SER A 27 39.75 -39.10 75.08
C SER A 27 41.18 -39.59 74.92
N SER A 28 41.57 -40.52 75.80
CA SER A 28 42.94 -40.87 76.14
C SER A 28 43.72 -41.65 75.08
N ALA A 29 44.97 -41.24 74.86
CA ALA A 29 46.12 -42.12 74.59
C ALA A 29 47.30 -41.60 75.46
N VAL A 30 48.02 -42.34 76.32
CA VAL A 30 48.53 -43.73 76.37
C VAL A 30 49.97 -43.85 75.84
N VAL A 31 50.86 -44.37 76.71
CA VAL A 31 52.27 -44.77 76.50
C VAL A 31 53.31 -43.67 76.26
N SER A 32 53.94 -43.28 77.36
CA SER A 32 55.39 -43.44 77.57
C SER A 32 55.59 -43.72 79.08
N GLY A 33 56.55 -44.52 79.52
CA GLY A 33 57.73 -45.04 78.83
C GLY A 33 59.00 -44.90 79.68
N GLY A 34 58.87 -44.99 81.02
CA GLY A 34 59.94 -44.68 81.97
C GLY A 34 60.08 -45.77 83.04
N THR A 35 61.26 -46.36 83.12
CA THR A 35 61.61 -47.42 84.08
C THR A 35 61.91 -46.85 85.48
N PRO A 36 61.37 -47.40 86.57
CA PRO A 36 61.87 -47.13 87.91
C PRO A 36 63.27 -47.74 88.09
N ALA A 37 64.17 -47.02 88.76
CA ALA A 37 65.56 -47.44 88.90
C ALA A 37 65.74 -48.59 89.90
N THR A 38 66.43 -49.67 89.48
CA THR A 38 66.93 -50.70 90.38
C THR A 38 68.10 -50.14 91.19
N SER A 39 67.91 -49.93 92.50
CA SER A 39 68.97 -49.44 93.37
C SER A 39 70.06 -50.50 93.58
N THR A 40 71.28 -50.19 93.15
CA THR A 40 72.41 -51.14 93.16
C THR A 40 72.96 -51.34 94.57
N ARG A 41 72.87 -52.58 95.06
CA ARG A 41 73.57 -53.10 96.23
C ARG A 41 75.09 -52.81 96.15
N PRO A 42 75.69 -52.05 97.08
CA PRO A 42 77.14 -51.94 97.16
C PRO A 42 77.76 -53.24 97.70
N ALA A 43 78.97 -53.56 97.23
CA ALA A 43 79.85 -54.55 97.85
C ALA A 43 80.75 -53.85 98.90
N PRO A 44 81.18 -54.55 99.97
CA PRO A 44 82.07 -53.97 100.98
C PRO A 44 83.48 -53.71 100.42
N ALA A 45 84.15 -52.71 100.99
CA ALA A 45 85.48 -52.30 100.59
C ALA A 45 86.59 -53.28 101.03
N ALA A 46 87.73 -53.19 100.35
CA ALA A 46 89.00 -53.78 100.79
C ALA A 46 89.80 -52.79 101.67
N ALA A 47 90.99 -53.21 102.10
CA ALA A 47 91.87 -52.62 103.13
C ALA A 47 91.42 -52.92 104.58
N THR A 48 92.32 -52.99 105.57
CA THR A 48 93.76 -52.66 105.55
C THR A 48 94.58 -53.77 106.22
N ALA A 49 95.85 -53.92 105.83
CA ALA A 49 96.80 -54.79 106.53
C ALA A 49 97.45 -54.07 107.73
N THR A 50 97.65 -54.79 108.83
CA THR A 50 98.59 -54.45 109.90
C THR A 50 99.29 -55.72 110.35
N ALA A 51 100.62 -55.71 110.32
CA ALA A 51 101.45 -56.85 110.70
C ALA A 51 102.25 -56.52 111.96
N THR A 52 102.25 -57.43 112.94
CA THR A 52 103.05 -57.29 114.16
C THR A 52 103.68 -58.63 114.55
N THR A 53 104.85 -58.90 113.95
CA THR A 53 106.02 -59.61 114.50
C THR A 53 105.86 -60.81 115.46
N ALA A 54 106.42 -61.94 115.00
CA ALA A 54 107.37 -62.79 115.72
C ALA A 54 106.93 -63.66 116.93
N SER A 55 106.89 -64.98 116.68
CA SER A 55 107.77 -65.94 117.37
C SER A 55 108.12 -67.07 116.40
N ALA A 56 109.13 -67.90 116.69
CA ALA A 56 109.60 -68.98 115.83
C ALA A 56 109.54 -70.34 116.54
N SER A 57 108.73 -71.25 115.99
CA SER A 57 108.54 -72.64 116.47
C SER A 57 108.13 -73.54 115.29
N ASP A 58 108.27 -74.87 115.45
CA ASP A 58 108.30 -75.79 114.32
C ASP A 58 106.88 -76.21 113.84
N PRO A 59 106.47 -75.84 112.61
CA PRO A 59 105.10 -76.05 112.14
C PRO A 59 104.75 -77.52 111.85
N ARG A 60 105.71 -78.46 112.00
CA ARG A 60 105.46 -79.90 111.81
C ARG A 60 105.23 -80.64 113.12
N GLU A 61 105.80 -80.16 114.22
CA GLU A 61 105.50 -80.67 115.56
C GLU A 61 104.25 -80.00 116.13
N GLU A 62 104.06 -78.70 115.93
CA GLU A 62 102.82 -78.00 116.30
C GLU A 62 101.58 -78.64 115.68
N ARG A 63 101.65 -79.06 114.40
CA ARG A 63 100.53 -79.77 113.73
C ARG A 63 100.27 -81.17 114.29
N ARG A 64 101.26 -81.82 114.92
CA ARG A 64 101.09 -83.11 115.59
C ARG A 64 100.58 -82.93 117.01
N ALA A 65 101.15 -82.01 117.77
CA ALA A 65 100.68 -81.63 119.10
C ALA A 65 99.23 -81.10 119.06
N ALA A 66 98.90 -80.21 118.12
CA ALA A 66 97.55 -79.72 117.90
C ALA A 66 96.59 -80.83 117.42
N ALA A 67 97.06 -81.85 116.70
CA ALA A 67 96.23 -83.01 116.33
C ALA A 67 95.94 -83.92 117.54
N ILE A 68 96.89 -84.08 118.47
CA ILE A 68 96.73 -84.83 119.73
C ILE A 68 95.82 -84.06 120.69
N VAL A 69 96.09 -82.78 120.94
CA VAL A 69 95.24 -81.91 121.77
C VAL A 69 93.82 -81.79 121.17
N ALA A 70 93.68 -81.71 119.84
CA ALA A 70 92.37 -81.77 119.21
C ALA A 70 91.70 -83.15 119.33
N ALA A 71 92.43 -84.25 119.50
CA ALA A 71 91.85 -85.56 119.78
C ALA A 71 91.34 -85.66 121.22
N ASP A 72 92.11 -85.17 122.20
CA ASP A 72 91.67 -85.09 123.61
C ASP A 72 90.45 -84.15 123.77
N VAL A 73 90.49 -82.96 123.16
CA VAL A 73 89.36 -82.03 123.13
C VAL A 73 88.14 -82.66 122.44
N ARG A 74 88.32 -83.44 121.36
CA ARG A 74 87.21 -84.21 120.73
C ARG A 74 86.66 -85.33 121.61
N GLY A 75 87.42 -85.78 122.61
CA GLY A 75 87.00 -86.81 123.56
C GLY A 75 85.96 -86.32 124.57
N THR A 76 85.99 -85.04 124.94
CA THR A 76 85.23 -84.50 126.09
C THR A 76 83.71 -84.41 125.84
N VAL A 77 82.94 -84.30 126.93
CA VAL A 77 81.48 -84.24 126.87
C VAL A 77 81.01 -82.89 126.30
N GLU A 78 81.73 -81.82 126.63
CA GLU A 78 81.48 -80.45 126.19
C GLU A 78 81.66 -80.33 124.66
N TYR A 79 82.69 -80.97 124.10
CA TYR A 79 82.89 -80.98 122.64
C TYR A 79 81.77 -81.74 121.91
N ARG A 80 81.31 -82.88 122.45
CA ARG A 80 80.17 -83.61 121.88
C ARG A 80 78.90 -82.76 121.90
N ALA A 81 78.60 -82.12 123.04
CA ALA A 81 77.46 -81.21 123.14
C ALA A 81 77.57 -80.01 122.17
N ALA A 82 78.77 -79.43 122.00
CA ALA A 82 79.01 -78.37 121.03
C ALA A 82 78.79 -78.84 119.58
N TRP A 83 79.32 -80.02 119.24
CA TRP A 83 79.15 -80.66 117.92
C TRP A 83 77.68 -81.01 117.63
N ASP A 84 76.95 -81.55 118.60
CA ASP A 84 75.51 -81.84 118.46
C ASP A 84 74.70 -80.56 118.25
N VAL A 85 75.09 -79.45 118.89
CA VAL A 85 74.51 -78.11 118.66
C VAL A 85 74.87 -77.57 117.26
N GLU A 86 76.09 -77.78 116.76
CA GLU A 86 76.45 -77.42 115.38
C GLU A 86 75.71 -78.25 114.33
N LEU A 87 75.60 -79.57 114.55
CA LEU A 87 74.83 -80.49 113.71
C LEU A 87 73.33 -80.12 113.72
N TRP A 88 72.77 -79.80 114.89
CA TRP A 88 71.39 -79.31 115.00
C TRP A 88 71.21 -77.99 114.25
N LYS A 89 72.11 -77.00 114.43
CA LYS A 89 72.10 -75.74 113.65
C LYS A 89 72.18 -76.00 112.15
N ALA A 90 73.01 -76.94 111.69
CA ALA A 90 73.14 -77.32 110.29
C ALA A 90 71.85 -77.97 109.74
N ILE A 91 71.22 -78.85 110.52
CA ILE A 91 69.93 -79.49 110.19
C ILE A 91 68.81 -78.45 110.10
N GLN A 92 68.70 -77.53 111.07
CA GLN A 92 67.70 -76.45 111.03
C GLN A 92 67.95 -75.48 109.88
N ALA A 93 69.21 -75.10 109.61
CA ALA A 93 69.55 -74.26 108.47
C ALA A 93 69.27 -74.96 107.13
N ALA A 94 69.47 -76.28 107.03
CA ALA A 94 69.07 -77.06 105.86
C ALA A 94 67.55 -77.14 105.71
N ARG A 95 66.80 -77.28 106.80
CA ARG A 95 65.33 -77.23 106.81
C ARG A 95 64.80 -75.88 106.31
N LEU A 96 65.25 -74.77 106.90
CA LEU A 96 64.85 -73.42 106.53
C LEU A 96 65.20 -73.08 105.06
N ARG A 97 66.34 -73.58 104.55
CA ARG A 97 66.68 -73.47 103.12
C ARG A 97 65.66 -74.17 102.23
N ARG A 98 65.27 -75.42 102.54
CA ARG A 98 64.23 -76.14 101.80
C ARG A 98 62.88 -75.44 101.85
N GLU A 99 62.45 -74.96 103.02
CA GLU A 99 61.19 -74.23 103.19
C GLU A 99 61.19 -72.92 102.39
N LEU A 100 62.30 -72.16 102.37
CA LEU A 100 62.48 -70.97 101.52
C LEU A 100 62.53 -71.30 100.02
N GLU A 101 63.16 -72.40 99.63
CA GLU A 101 63.15 -72.87 98.24
C GLU A 101 61.76 -73.28 97.78
N GLU A 102 60.98 -73.97 98.62
CA GLU A 102 59.58 -74.31 98.34
C GLU A 102 58.73 -73.05 98.22
N GLN A 103 58.87 -72.08 99.12
CA GLN A 103 58.16 -70.81 99.03
C GLN A 103 58.51 -70.06 97.74
N LYS A 104 59.80 -70.02 97.35
CA LYS A 104 60.25 -69.46 96.07
C LYS A 104 59.67 -70.21 94.87
N LYS A 105 59.70 -71.55 94.86
CA LYS A 105 59.12 -72.40 93.80
C LYS A 105 57.61 -72.15 93.68
N LYS A 106 56.87 -72.07 94.80
CA LYS A 106 55.43 -71.77 94.85
C LYS A 106 55.13 -70.35 94.34
N ALA A 107 55.90 -69.34 94.77
CA ALA A 107 55.74 -67.96 94.33
C ALA A 107 56.07 -67.75 92.83
N LEU A 108 57.15 -68.34 92.33
CA LEU A 108 57.51 -68.30 90.91
C LEU A 108 56.48 -69.02 90.03
N ALA A 109 55.94 -70.16 90.49
CA ALA A 109 54.87 -70.86 89.79
C ALA A 109 53.55 -70.05 89.77
N ALA A 110 53.22 -69.33 90.85
CA ALA A 110 52.08 -68.43 90.90
C ALA A 110 52.27 -67.22 89.95
N LEU A 111 53.45 -66.61 89.96
CA LEU A 111 53.81 -65.51 89.04
C LEU A 111 53.75 -65.96 87.57
N ALA A 112 54.29 -67.13 87.25
CA ALA A 112 54.24 -67.68 85.89
C ALA A 112 52.80 -67.96 85.40
N LYS A 113 51.90 -68.40 86.31
CA LYS A 113 50.47 -68.53 85.99
C LYS A 113 49.80 -67.17 85.78
N PHE A 114 50.11 -66.17 86.61
CA PHE A 114 49.58 -64.82 86.47
C PHE A 114 50.03 -64.14 85.17
N VAL A 115 51.31 -64.24 84.83
CA VAL A 115 51.88 -63.73 83.58
C VAL A 115 51.19 -64.37 82.37
N LYS A 116 51.11 -65.71 82.30
CA LYS A 116 50.41 -66.41 81.22
C LYS A 116 48.93 -66.04 81.09
N SER A 117 48.22 -65.88 82.21
CA SER A 117 46.83 -65.43 82.21
C SER A 117 46.68 -64.02 81.64
N ARG A 118 47.59 -63.12 81.99
CA ARG A 118 47.63 -61.74 81.48
C ARG A 118 48.05 -61.65 80.01
N GLU A 119 48.97 -62.52 79.58
CA GLU A 119 49.38 -62.67 78.17
C GLU A 119 48.20 -63.15 77.32
N GLN A 120 47.48 -64.20 77.76
CA GLN A 120 46.27 -64.67 77.08
C GLN A 120 45.18 -63.59 77.02
N GLN A 121 44.92 -62.90 78.15
CA GLN A 121 43.97 -61.79 78.15
C GLN A 121 44.38 -60.66 77.19
N ALA A 122 45.68 -60.42 77.02
CA ALA A 122 46.18 -59.45 76.05
C ALA A 122 45.97 -59.91 74.61
N THR A 123 46.30 -61.16 74.26
CA THR A 123 46.07 -61.72 72.92
C THR A 123 44.59 -61.72 72.56
N ASP A 124 43.73 -62.20 73.46
CA ASP A 124 42.27 -62.22 73.24
C ASP A 124 41.72 -60.80 73.00
N SER A 125 42.25 -59.81 73.73
CA SER A 125 41.88 -58.40 73.53
C SER A 125 42.38 -57.80 72.22
N CYS A 126 43.51 -58.29 71.68
CA CYS A 126 44.02 -57.88 70.37
C CYS A 126 43.21 -58.53 69.25
N GLU A 127 42.95 -59.83 69.30
CA GLU A 127 42.12 -60.52 68.30
C GLU A 127 40.71 -59.90 68.20
N LEU A 128 40.11 -59.51 69.34
CA LEU A 128 38.80 -58.83 69.34
C LEU A 128 38.87 -57.45 68.67
N ARG A 129 39.95 -56.69 68.87
CA ARG A 129 40.18 -55.40 68.19
C ARG A 129 40.43 -55.59 66.70
N GLU A 130 41.24 -56.57 66.30
CA GLU A 130 41.51 -56.91 64.90
C GLU A 130 40.21 -57.29 64.16
N ARG A 131 39.38 -58.14 64.79
CA ARG A 131 38.04 -58.50 64.29
C ARG A 131 37.11 -57.30 64.18
N GLU A 132 37.22 -56.31 65.07
CA GLU A 132 36.42 -55.08 64.98
C GLU A 132 36.95 -54.12 63.91
N ILE A 133 38.27 -53.94 63.81
CA ILE A 133 38.93 -53.10 62.81
C ILE A 133 38.61 -53.63 61.41
N GLY A 134 38.78 -54.92 61.14
CA GLY A 134 38.44 -55.51 59.85
C GLY A 134 36.98 -55.35 59.45
N ARG A 135 36.04 -55.37 60.42
CA ARG A 135 34.61 -55.06 60.17
C ARG A 135 34.37 -53.58 59.85
N ARG A 136 35.17 -52.66 60.39
CA ARG A 136 35.11 -51.22 60.09
C ARG A 136 35.72 -50.94 58.71
N GLU A 137 36.85 -51.56 58.39
CA GLU A 137 37.51 -51.49 57.08
C GLU A 137 36.60 -52.01 55.95
N GLN A 138 35.93 -53.15 56.15
CA GLN A 138 34.94 -53.67 55.20
C GLN A 138 33.83 -52.66 54.89
N ARG A 139 33.28 -51.99 55.91
CA ARG A 139 32.26 -50.93 55.74
C ARG A 139 32.82 -49.72 54.99
N LEU A 140 34.02 -49.27 55.31
CA LEU A 140 34.67 -48.15 54.61
C LEU A 140 34.88 -48.48 53.11
N VAL A 141 35.28 -49.71 52.78
CA VAL A 141 35.41 -50.18 51.40
C VAL A 141 34.06 -50.27 50.67
N GLU A 142 32.97 -50.59 51.36
CA GLU A 142 31.61 -50.55 50.80
C GLU A 142 31.10 -49.13 50.59
N GLU A 143 31.35 -48.23 51.54
CA GLU A 143 31.03 -46.80 51.46
C GLU A 143 31.82 -46.10 50.35
N GLU A 144 33.11 -46.40 50.21
CA GLU A 144 33.96 -45.93 49.11
C GLU A 144 33.39 -46.33 47.75
N LYS A 145 33.09 -47.62 47.54
CA LYS A 145 32.44 -48.12 46.32
C LYS A 145 31.08 -47.46 46.07
N GLN A 146 30.33 -47.09 47.10
CA GLN A 146 29.10 -46.30 46.94
C GLN A 146 29.39 -44.85 46.53
N VAL A 147 30.42 -44.22 47.09
CA VAL A 147 30.85 -42.86 46.74
C VAL A 147 31.38 -42.81 45.29
N GLU A 148 32.17 -43.79 44.85
CA GLU A 148 32.59 -43.94 43.45
C GLU A 148 31.39 -44.05 42.50
N LYS A 149 30.44 -44.94 42.80
CA LYS A 149 29.18 -45.07 42.05
C LYS A 149 28.31 -43.80 42.08
N ARG A 150 28.51 -42.88 43.03
CA ARG A 150 27.85 -41.56 43.04
C ARG A 150 28.64 -40.54 42.21
N LYS A 151 29.98 -40.48 42.37
CA LYS A 151 30.89 -39.65 41.55
C LYS A 151 30.73 -39.91 40.05
N TRP A 152 30.69 -41.17 39.64
CA TRP A 152 30.55 -41.57 38.24
C TRP A 152 29.20 -41.10 37.63
N ARG A 153 28.08 -41.37 38.32
CA ARG A 153 26.75 -40.87 37.91
C ARG A 153 26.66 -39.34 37.87
N LEU A 154 27.35 -38.63 38.77
CA LEU A 154 27.43 -37.17 38.71
C LEU A 154 28.19 -36.71 37.46
N ALA A 155 29.31 -37.36 37.11
CA ALA A 155 30.07 -37.04 35.90
C ALA A 155 29.26 -37.27 34.61
N GLU A 156 28.42 -38.31 34.55
CA GLU A 156 27.44 -38.53 33.46
C GLU A 156 26.40 -37.40 33.42
N MET A 157 25.72 -37.12 34.53
CA MET A 157 24.72 -36.05 34.60
C MET A 157 25.30 -34.68 34.24
N GLU A 158 26.55 -34.39 34.61
CA GLU A 158 27.23 -33.16 34.18
C GLU A 158 27.56 -33.16 32.68
N LYS A 159 27.96 -34.31 32.10
CA LYS A 159 28.18 -34.46 30.64
C LYS A 159 26.89 -34.18 29.89
N ASP A 160 25.75 -34.72 30.35
CA ASP A 160 24.47 -34.50 29.71
C ASP A 160 23.96 -33.06 29.90
N LEU A 161 24.22 -32.42 31.05
CA LEU A 161 23.99 -30.99 31.24
C LEU A 161 24.88 -30.11 30.33
N ARG A 162 26.12 -30.52 30.03
CA ARG A 162 26.97 -29.84 29.01
C ARG A 162 26.39 -30.02 27.61
N ASN A 163 25.99 -31.24 27.24
CA ASN A 163 25.38 -31.56 25.95
C ASN A 163 24.07 -30.76 25.73
N ALA A 164 23.16 -30.77 26.70
CA ALA A 164 21.89 -30.05 26.64
C ALA A 164 22.09 -28.53 26.55
N ARG A 165 23.05 -27.95 27.29
CA ARG A 165 23.41 -26.53 27.16
C ARG A 165 23.95 -26.20 25.77
N GLN A 166 24.78 -27.05 25.18
CA GLN A 166 25.28 -26.86 23.81
C GLN A 166 24.15 -26.93 22.78
N GLN A 167 23.28 -27.95 22.88
CA GLN A 167 22.11 -28.11 22.01
C GLN A 167 21.17 -26.89 22.08
N LEU A 168 20.91 -26.37 23.28
CA LEU A 168 20.10 -25.15 23.48
C LEU A 168 20.78 -23.89 22.92
N ALA A 169 22.10 -23.76 23.07
CA ALA A 169 22.85 -22.65 22.48
C ALA A 169 22.81 -22.67 20.95
N ASP A 170 22.99 -23.85 20.33
CA ASP A 170 22.94 -23.98 18.87
C ASP A 170 21.51 -23.91 18.32
N ALA A 171 20.50 -24.34 19.08
CA ALA A 171 19.10 -24.12 18.73
C ALA A 171 18.73 -22.62 18.71
N ARG A 172 19.18 -21.86 19.73
CA ARG A 172 19.01 -20.39 19.76
C ARG A 172 19.69 -19.72 18.56
N ARG A 173 20.96 -20.07 18.28
CA ARG A 173 21.70 -19.56 17.11
C ARG A 173 21.00 -19.82 15.77
N ARG A 174 20.37 -20.99 15.60
CA ARG A 174 19.57 -21.29 14.39
C ARG A 174 18.32 -20.42 14.31
N ALA A 175 17.52 -20.38 15.37
CA ALA A 175 16.31 -19.54 15.42
C ALA A 175 16.62 -18.04 15.24
N GLU A 176 17.72 -17.54 15.80
CA GLU A 176 18.22 -16.18 15.62
C GLU A 176 18.64 -15.91 14.15
N ALA A 177 19.27 -16.86 13.48
CA ALA A 177 19.66 -16.76 12.07
C ALA A 177 18.45 -16.86 11.12
N GLU A 178 17.49 -17.74 11.43
CA GLU A 178 16.23 -17.92 10.70
C GLU A 178 15.38 -16.65 10.79
N ALA A 179 15.14 -16.12 11.99
CA ALA A 179 14.42 -14.85 12.18
C ALA A 179 15.14 -13.66 11.51
N GLN A 180 16.48 -13.63 11.51
CA GLN A 180 17.24 -12.62 10.75
C GLN A 180 17.06 -12.76 9.23
N ALA A 181 16.94 -13.97 8.70
CA ALA A 181 16.70 -14.21 7.28
C ALA A 181 15.26 -13.83 6.87
N GLU A 182 14.28 -14.12 7.72
CA GLU A 182 12.88 -13.68 7.55
C GLU A 182 12.77 -12.16 7.56
N VAL A 183 13.41 -11.48 8.51
CA VAL A 183 13.45 -10.01 8.59
C VAL A 183 14.17 -9.36 7.39
N ARG A 184 15.11 -10.06 6.74
CA ARG A 184 15.72 -9.60 5.48
C ARG A 184 14.75 -9.72 4.32
N ARG A 185 14.16 -10.90 4.10
CA ARG A 185 13.14 -11.13 3.06
C ARG A 185 11.97 -10.15 3.17
N ALA A 186 11.40 -9.99 4.37
CA ALA A 186 10.29 -9.05 4.59
C ALA A 186 10.66 -7.58 4.30
N LYS A 187 11.94 -7.19 4.44
CA LYS A 187 12.43 -5.86 4.03
C LYS A 187 12.65 -5.75 2.52
N GLU A 188 13.12 -6.81 1.88
CA GLU A 188 13.29 -6.91 0.43
C GLU A 188 11.92 -6.87 -0.28
N ASP A 189 10.95 -7.64 0.20
CA ASP A 189 9.55 -7.63 -0.27
C ASP A 189 8.89 -6.26 -0.07
N ALA A 190 9.07 -5.64 1.10
CA ALA A 190 8.55 -4.30 1.38
C ALA A 190 9.19 -3.22 0.49
N ALA A 191 10.50 -3.27 0.27
CA ALA A 191 11.21 -2.34 -0.62
C ALA A 191 10.75 -2.50 -2.08
N HIS A 192 10.55 -3.73 -2.55
CA HIS A 192 9.99 -4.00 -3.88
C HIS A 192 8.54 -3.50 -4.00
N ALA A 193 7.72 -3.70 -2.98
CA ALA A 193 6.34 -3.19 -2.95
C ALA A 193 6.29 -1.64 -2.97
N VAL A 194 7.19 -0.96 -2.26
CA VAL A 194 7.33 0.50 -2.30
C VAL A 194 7.75 0.96 -3.70
N ALA A 195 8.81 0.38 -4.28
CA ALA A 195 9.29 0.73 -5.62
C ALA A 195 8.20 0.54 -6.70
N LEU A 196 7.36 -0.50 -6.58
CA LEU A 196 6.23 -0.72 -7.48
C LEU A 196 5.13 0.35 -7.33
N GLN A 197 4.88 0.84 -6.12
CA GLN A 197 3.95 1.95 -5.89
C GLN A 197 4.52 3.29 -6.38
N GLU A 198 5.81 3.54 -6.18
CA GLU A 198 6.52 4.72 -6.72
C GLU A 198 6.42 4.75 -8.26
N GLN A 199 6.65 3.62 -8.94
CA GLN A 199 6.48 3.52 -10.40
C GLN A 199 5.03 3.79 -10.84
N ARG A 200 4.03 3.33 -10.08
CA ARG A 200 2.60 3.61 -10.35
C ARG A 200 2.25 5.08 -10.17
N ILE A 201 2.80 5.73 -9.14
CA ILE A 201 2.64 7.17 -8.89
C ILE A 201 3.31 7.98 -10.01
N GLN A 202 4.55 7.65 -10.39
CA GLN A 202 5.23 8.30 -11.51
C GLN A 202 4.46 8.11 -12.83
N ALA A 203 3.88 6.93 -13.06
CA ALA A 203 3.06 6.67 -14.24
C ALA A 203 1.73 7.46 -14.25
N SER A 204 1.07 7.63 -13.09
CA SER A 204 -0.15 8.43 -13.00
C SER A 204 0.14 9.93 -13.10
N GLU A 205 1.19 10.44 -12.46
CA GLU A 205 1.69 11.80 -12.65
C GLU A 205 2.05 12.10 -14.11
N ALA A 206 2.68 11.16 -14.81
CA ALA A 206 2.97 11.30 -16.23
C ALA A 206 1.69 11.29 -17.10
N GLN A 207 0.57 10.76 -16.61
CA GLN A 207 -0.73 10.87 -17.26
C GLN A 207 -1.45 12.19 -16.94
N THR A 208 -1.40 12.68 -15.68
CA THR A 208 -2.02 13.97 -15.32
C THR A 208 -1.32 15.12 -16.05
N LYS A 209 0.02 15.15 -16.05
CA LYS A 209 0.81 16.17 -16.78
C LYS A 209 0.44 16.21 -18.27
N ARG A 210 0.29 15.05 -18.93
CA ARG A 210 -0.19 14.96 -20.33
C ARG A 210 -1.64 15.39 -20.54
N ALA A 211 -2.50 15.22 -19.53
CA ALA A 211 -3.89 15.69 -19.59
C ALA A 211 -3.97 17.22 -19.39
N GLU A 212 -3.16 17.76 -18.47
CA GLU A 212 -2.99 19.19 -18.24
C GLU A 212 -2.41 19.89 -19.49
N GLU A 213 -1.39 19.33 -20.13
CA GLU A 213 -0.83 19.81 -21.41
C GLU A 213 -1.89 19.89 -22.51
N ARG A 214 -2.71 18.84 -22.68
CA ARG A 214 -3.82 18.82 -23.65
C ARG A 214 -4.89 19.86 -23.34
N LEU A 215 -5.22 20.03 -22.06
CA LEU A 215 -6.21 21.02 -21.60
C LEU A 215 -5.70 22.44 -21.80
N GLN A 216 -4.44 22.73 -21.50
CA GLN A 216 -3.79 24.01 -21.82
C GLN A 216 -3.77 24.28 -23.32
N GLN A 217 -3.51 23.27 -24.15
CA GLN A 217 -3.53 23.44 -25.60
C GLN A 217 -4.95 23.72 -26.11
N ALA A 218 -5.95 22.95 -25.69
CA ALA A 218 -7.34 23.21 -26.04
C ALA A 218 -7.83 24.60 -25.57
N GLN A 219 -7.34 25.10 -24.44
CA GLN A 219 -7.60 26.47 -23.99
C GLN A 219 -6.95 27.52 -24.90
N ARG A 220 -5.70 27.31 -25.36
CA ARG A 220 -5.03 28.20 -26.34
C ARG A 220 -5.77 28.17 -27.68
N ASP A 221 -6.17 27.00 -28.15
CA ASP A 221 -6.88 26.82 -29.42
C ASP A 221 -8.27 27.49 -29.37
N TYR A 222 -8.98 27.36 -28.25
CA TYR A 222 -10.25 28.08 -28.00
C TYR A 222 -10.07 29.61 -27.97
N LEU A 223 -9.02 30.10 -27.28
CA LEU A 223 -8.72 31.53 -27.25
C LEU A 223 -8.37 32.06 -28.64
N ALA A 224 -7.52 31.35 -29.40
CA ALA A 224 -7.19 31.69 -30.78
C ALA A 224 -8.42 31.71 -31.69
N LEU A 225 -9.29 30.70 -31.60
CA LEU A 225 -10.56 30.66 -32.34
C LEU A 225 -11.50 31.81 -31.93
N SER A 226 -11.54 32.19 -30.66
CA SER A 226 -12.32 33.34 -30.20
C SER A 226 -11.76 34.66 -30.75
N GLU A 227 -10.43 34.82 -30.78
CA GLU A 227 -9.77 35.96 -31.41
C GLU A 227 -10.03 36.02 -32.91
N GLU A 228 -9.95 34.89 -33.62
CA GLU A 228 -10.28 34.80 -35.04
C GLU A 228 -11.74 35.15 -35.31
N PHE A 229 -12.68 34.68 -34.49
CA PHE A 229 -14.09 35.05 -34.57
C PHE A 229 -14.32 36.54 -34.28
N HIS A 230 -13.63 37.13 -33.30
CA HIS A 230 -13.68 38.57 -33.04
C HIS A 230 -13.05 39.39 -34.17
N ARG A 231 -11.92 38.95 -34.75
CA ARG A 231 -11.28 39.58 -35.92
C ARG A 231 -12.19 39.48 -37.15
N PHE A 232 -12.84 38.35 -37.38
CA PHE A 232 -13.83 38.14 -38.45
C PHE A 232 -15.05 39.06 -38.28
N ARG A 233 -15.66 39.07 -37.09
CA ARG A 233 -16.79 39.95 -36.76
C ARG A 233 -16.43 41.43 -36.92
N THR A 234 -15.21 41.83 -36.54
CA THR A 234 -14.73 43.20 -36.76
C THR A 234 -14.53 43.50 -38.26
N ARG A 235 -14.03 42.56 -39.07
CA ARG A 235 -13.92 42.73 -40.53
C ARG A 235 -15.28 42.88 -41.21
N GLU A 236 -16.25 42.01 -40.90
CA GLU A 236 -17.61 42.06 -41.46
C GLU A 236 -18.39 43.33 -41.03
N LEU A 237 -18.03 43.97 -39.91
CA LEU A 237 -18.66 45.20 -39.43
C LEU A 237 -17.92 46.50 -39.83
N ALA A 238 -16.61 46.45 -40.03
CA ALA A 238 -15.78 47.64 -40.33
C ALA A 238 -15.45 47.78 -41.83
N GLY A 239 -15.46 46.69 -42.59
CA GLY A 239 -15.40 46.77 -44.05
C GLY A 239 -16.77 47.08 -44.63
N PRO A 240 -16.90 47.94 -45.67
CA PRO A 240 -18.11 47.97 -46.47
C PRO A 240 -18.26 46.58 -47.11
N SER A 241 -19.27 45.82 -46.70
CA SER A 241 -19.42 44.41 -47.11
C SER A 241 -19.25 44.28 -48.63
N GLU A 242 -18.17 43.64 -49.08
CA GLU A 242 -17.78 43.65 -50.50
C GLU A 242 -18.89 43.06 -51.38
N LYS A 243 -19.66 42.11 -50.84
CA LYS A 243 -20.86 41.56 -51.47
C LYS A 243 -21.93 42.62 -51.68
N ALA A 244 -22.23 43.42 -50.64
CA ALA A 244 -23.20 44.51 -50.75
C ALA A 244 -22.71 45.64 -51.67
N ALA A 245 -21.44 46.04 -51.56
CA ALA A 245 -20.83 47.07 -52.41
C ALA A 245 -20.80 46.64 -53.89
N ASN A 246 -20.47 45.37 -54.17
CA ASN A 246 -20.51 44.82 -55.53
C ASN A 246 -21.94 44.69 -56.07
N ILE A 247 -22.93 44.32 -55.23
CA ILE A 247 -24.35 44.34 -55.62
C ILE A 247 -24.81 45.77 -55.94
N GLU A 248 -24.46 46.74 -55.11
CA GLU A 248 -24.81 48.15 -55.30
C GLU A 248 -24.14 48.73 -56.55
N ALA A 249 -22.87 48.39 -56.82
CA ALA A 249 -22.17 48.73 -58.05
C ALA A 249 -22.84 48.09 -59.28
N ARG A 250 -23.24 46.81 -59.20
CA ARG A 250 -23.95 46.12 -60.28
C ARG A 250 -25.30 46.78 -60.58
N LEU A 251 -26.07 47.09 -59.54
CA LEU A 251 -27.35 47.81 -59.66
C LEU A 251 -27.16 49.22 -60.25
N ARG A 252 -26.09 49.94 -59.89
CA ARG A 252 -25.73 51.22 -60.54
C ARG A 252 -25.42 51.05 -62.03
N THR A 253 -24.71 50.00 -62.43
CA THR A 253 -24.44 49.72 -63.85
C THR A 253 -25.67 49.28 -64.62
N GLU A 254 -26.55 48.45 -64.02
CA GLU A 254 -27.83 48.04 -64.60
C GLU A 254 -28.73 49.27 -64.82
N PHE A 255 -28.88 50.13 -63.81
CA PHE A 255 -29.63 51.39 -63.91
C PHE A 255 -29.05 52.35 -64.95
N ALA A 256 -27.73 52.47 -65.06
CA ALA A 256 -27.09 53.32 -66.08
C ALA A 256 -27.40 52.81 -67.51
N VAL A 257 -27.36 51.50 -67.73
CA VAL A 257 -27.73 50.87 -69.01
C VAL A 257 -29.22 51.04 -69.30
N GLU A 258 -30.11 50.95 -68.31
CA GLU A 258 -31.54 51.23 -68.48
C GLU A 258 -31.81 52.69 -68.83
N GLN A 259 -31.15 53.65 -68.17
CA GLN A 259 -31.25 55.07 -68.50
C GLN A 259 -30.77 55.36 -69.92
N GLN A 260 -29.64 54.80 -70.34
CA GLN A 260 -29.16 54.93 -71.71
C GLN A 260 -30.13 54.28 -72.71
N ALA A 261 -30.65 53.09 -72.42
CA ALA A 261 -31.66 52.44 -73.26
C ALA A 261 -33.00 53.22 -73.34
N LEU A 262 -33.33 54.06 -72.35
CA LEU A 262 -34.44 55.00 -72.41
C LEU A 262 -34.12 56.23 -73.26
N GLN A 263 -32.91 56.78 -73.17
CA GLN A 263 -32.44 57.87 -74.02
C GLN A 263 -32.43 57.45 -75.50
N ASP A 264 -31.80 56.32 -75.83
CA ASP A 264 -31.84 55.66 -77.15
C ASP A 264 -33.28 55.54 -77.71
N ARG A 265 -34.27 55.18 -76.88
CA ARG A 265 -35.67 55.05 -77.30
C ARG A 265 -36.35 56.39 -77.54
N LEU A 266 -35.93 57.45 -76.86
CA LEU A 266 -36.43 58.81 -77.09
C LEU A 266 -35.78 59.41 -78.35
N GLU A 267 -34.48 59.20 -78.55
CA GLU A 267 -33.74 59.63 -79.74
C GLU A 267 -34.25 58.96 -81.01
N ARG A 268 -34.44 57.62 -81.00
CA ARG A 268 -35.04 56.90 -82.14
C ARG A 268 -36.44 57.44 -82.48
N ARG A 269 -37.26 57.75 -81.48
CA ARG A 269 -38.57 58.40 -81.67
C ARG A 269 -38.46 59.86 -82.13
N HIS A 270 -37.34 60.53 -81.90
CA HIS A 270 -37.06 61.87 -82.43
C HIS A 270 -36.69 61.78 -83.91
N THR A 271 -35.72 60.94 -84.26
CA THR A 271 -35.27 60.74 -85.65
C THR A 271 -36.39 60.15 -86.51
N GLU A 272 -37.23 59.24 -86.00
CA GLU A 272 -38.44 58.76 -86.67
C GLU A 272 -39.41 59.91 -87.02
N ARG A 273 -39.55 60.91 -86.14
CA ARG A 273 -40.41 62.09 -86.38
C ARG A 273 -39.75 63.06 -87.35
N GLU A 274 -38.44 63.26 -87.29
CA GLU A 274 -37.69 64.07 -88.24
C GLU A 274 -37.70 63.45 -89.65
N GLU A 275 -37.63 62.12 -89.75
CA GLU A 275 -37.85 61.39 -90.99
C GLU A 275 -39.29 61.56 -91.51
N GLN A 276 -40.31 61.46 -90.65
CA GLN A 276 -41.70 61.71 -91.06
C GLN A 276 -41.91 63.16 -91.53
N LEU A 277 -41.33 64.14 -90.83
CA LEU A 277 -41.39 65.55 -91.21
C LEU A 277 -40.64 65.82 -92.52
N THR A 278 -39.43 65.29 -92.70
CA THR A 278 -38.65 65.49 -93.95
C THR A 278 -39.27 64.76 -95.15
N ARG A 279 -39.86 63.57 -94.96
CA ARG A 279 -40.71 62.91 -95.97
C ARG A 279 -41.91 63.80 -96.33
N ARG A 280 -42.62 64.34 -95.34
CA ARG A 280 -43.77 65.22 -95.57
C ARG A 280 -43.38 66.54 -96.24
N CYS A 281 -42.22 67.10 -95.95
CA CYS A 281 -41.67 68.26 -96.66
C CYS A 281 -41.37 67.93 -98.13
N ARG A 282 -40.82 66.75 -98.44
CA ARG A 282 -40.60 66.31 -99.84
C ARG A 282 -41.92 66.12 -100.60
N GLU A 283 -42.93 65.52 -99.96
CA GLU A 283 -44.28 65.42 -100.52
C GLU A 283 -44.86 66.81 -100.84
N LEU A 284 -44.77 67.74 -99.89
CA LEU A 284 -45.22 69.13 -100.07
C LEU A 284 -44.41 69.89 -101.12
N GLU A 285 -43.11 69.66 -101.25
CA GLU A 285 -42.29 70.19 -102.34
C GLU A 285 -42.74 69.66 -103.70
N GLU A 286 -43.06 68.36 -103.81
CA GLU A 286 -43.59 67.78 -105.03
C GLU A 286 -44.99 68.31 -105.38
N GLU A 287 -45.88 68.42 -104.40
CA GLU A 287 -47.19 69.06 -104.57
C GLU A 287 -47.02 70.52 -105.04
N ASN A 288 -46.09 71.28 -104.45
CA ASN A 288 -45.82 72.67 -104.83
C ASN A 288 -45.15 72.79 -106.22
N ARG A 289 -44.27 71.84 -106.60
CA ARG A 289 -43.75 71.71 -107.99
C ARG A 289 -44.86 71.38 -108.98
N ARG A 290 -45.80 70.51 -108.64
CA ARG A 290 -46.98 70.19 -109.47
C ARG A 290 -47.92 71.39 -109.59
N LEU A 291 -48.19 72.10 -108.50
CA LEU A 291 -49.02 73.31 -108.48
C LEU A 291 -48.38 74.47 -109.25
N THR A 292 -47.07 74.69 -109.14
CA THR A 292 -46.37 75.70 -109.94
C THR A 292 -46.32 75.34 -111.42
N ALA A 293 -46.16 74.06 -111.78
CA ALA A 293 -46.27 73.59 -113.17
C ALA A 293 -47.70 73.71 -113.75
N LEU A 294 -48.73 73.60 -112.91
CA LEU A 294 -50.11 73.91 -113.30
C LEU A 294 -50.35 75.43 -113.41
N ALA A 295 -49.74 76.22 -112.53
CA ALA A 295 -49.84 77.68 -112.55
C ALA A 295 -49.10 78.31 -113.73
N THR A 296 -47.96 77.77 -114.17
CA THR A 296 -47.29 78.20 -115.41
C THR A 296 -48.10 77.84 -116.64
N LYS A 297 -48.60 76.60 -116.76
CA LYS A 297 -49.54 76.19 -117.82
C LYS A 297 -50.79 77.08 -117.86
N ARG A 298 -51.35 77.44 -116.70
CA ARG A 298 -52.49 78.35 -116.61
C ARG A 298 -52.13 79.80 -116.95
N LYS A 299 -50.92 80.27 -116.61
CA LYS A 299 -50.39 81.57 -117.09
C LYS A 299 -50.17 81.57 -118.61
N GLU A 300 -49.70 80.48 -119.21
CA GLU A 300 -49.56 80.35 -120.66
C GLU A 300 -50.92 80.31 -121.38
N GLN A 301 -51.90 79.60 -120.83
CA GLN A 301 -53.29 79.64 -121.29
C GLN A 301 -53.87 81.05 -121.20
N MET A 302 -53.68 81.74 -120.06
CA MET A 302 -54.08 83.14 -119.92
C MET A 302 -53.31 84.08 -120.87
N ARG A 303 -52.03 83.82 -121.18
CA ARG A 303 -51.27 84.65 -122.12
C ARG A 303 -51.78 84.49 -123.55
N ARG A 304 -52.04 83.26 -123.99
CA ARG A 304 -52.68 82.97 -125.30
C ARG A 304 -54.08 83.57 -125.36
N GLY A 305 -54.87 83.42 -124.29
CA GLY A 305 -56.19 84.05 -124.17
C GLY A 305 -56.13 85.58 -124.17
N VAL A 306 -55.10 86.21 -123.61
CA VAL A 306 -54.88 87.66 -123.68
C VAL A 306 -54.39 88.11 -125.08
N GLU A 307 -53.60 87.31 -125.78
CA GLU A 307 -53.22 87.55 -127.17
C GLU A 307 -54.43 87.42 -128.11
N GLU A 308 -55.29 86.43 -127.89
CA GLU A 308 -56.58 86.29 -128.58
C GLU A 308 -57.53 87.43 -128.21
N VAL A 309 -57.67 87.81 -126.94
CA VAL A 309 -58.50 88.95 -126.50
C VAL A 309 -57.95 90.28 -127.01
N ALA A 310 -56.64 90.46 -127.17
CA ALA A 310 -56.08 91.66 -127.81
C ALA A 310 -56.42 91.72 -129.31
N ARG A 311 -56.37 90.57 -129.99
CA ARG A 311 -56.74 90.44 -131.41
C ARG A 311 -58.26 90.54 -131.63
N LEU A 312 -59.05 90.08 -130.67
CA LEU A 312 -60.50 90.20 -130.65
C LEU A 312 -60.94 91.59 -130.22
N THR A 313 -60.22 92.31 -129.35
CA THR A 313 -60.57 93.70 -128.97
C THR A 313 -60.16 94.73 -130.01
N SER A 314 -59.17 94.47 -130.88
CA SER A 314 -59.00 95.30 -132.09
C SER A 314 -60.17 95.11 -133.06
N LEU A 315 -60.57 93.87 -133.34
CA LEU A 315 -61.78 93.57 -134.12
C LEU A 315 -63.07 94.10 -133.46
N ASN A 316 -63.21 93.97 -132.14
CA ASN A 316 -64.34 94.54 -131.40
C ASN A 316 -64.28 96.07 -131.38
N SER A 317 -63.13 96.74 -131.38
CA SER A 317 -63.12 98.20 -131.52
C SER A 317 -63.74 98.67 -132.85
N THR A 318 -63.55 97.89 -133.92
CA THR A 318 -64.22 98.13 -135.22
C THR A 318 -65.69 97.69 -135.25
N LEU A 319 -66.09 96.69 -134.45
CA LEU A 319 -67.48 96.18 -134.39
C LEU A 319 -68.34 96.86 -133.32
N GLU A 320 -67.80 97.37 -132.22
CA GLU A 320 -68.49 98.12 -131.15
C GLU A 320 -68.81 99.55 -131.60
N GLY A 321 -68.06 100.09 -132.56
CA GLY A 321 -68.49 101.25 -133.36
C GLY A 321 -69.79 100.99 -134.12
N GLN A 322 -70.15 99.73 -134.39
CA GLN A 322 -71.37 99.31 -135.07
C GLN A 322 -72.43 98.80 -134.06
N LEU A 323 -72.02 98.06 -133.02
CA LEU A 323 -72.89 97.49 -131.98
C LEU A 323 -73.31 98.47 -130.87
N ARG A 324 -72.77 99.70 -130.81
CA ARG A 324 -73.36 100.79 -130.01
C ARG A 324 -74.81 101.15 -130.43
N GLN A 325 -75.36 100.51 -131.46
CA GLN A 325 -76.77 100.58 -131.84
C GLN A 325 -77.62 99.37 -131.36
N GLN A 326 -77.06 98.33 -130.70
CA GLN A 326 -77.80 97.09 -130.39
C GLN A 326 -77.55 96.55 -128.96
N SER A 327 -78.59 96.61 -128.11
CA SER A 327 -78.91 95.82 -126.89
C SER A 327 -77.75 95.41 -125.95
N THR A 328 -77.56 95.96 -124.74
CA THR A 328 -78.29 95.68 -123.46
C THR A 328 -78.65 94.20 -123.14
N ARG A 329 -78.07 93.59 -122.07
CA ARG A 329 -78.66 92.68 -120.99
C ARG A 329 -77.73 91.61 -120.27
N ASP A 330 -77.63 91.67 -118.92
CA ASP A 330 -77.76 90.64 -117.80
C ASP A 330 -76.63 89.60 -117.28
N ALA A 331 -76.78 88.86 -116.09
CA ALA A 331 -75.71 88.32 -115.10
C ALA A 331 -75.98 87.07 -114.08
N ALA A 332 -75.07 86.61 -113.08
CA ALA A 332 -75.18 85.76 -111.74
C ALA A 332 -74.51 84.27 -111.51
N VAL A 333 -74.30 83.44 -110.37
CA VAL A 333 -74.08 83.39 -108.81
C VAL A 333 -73.82 81.95 -108.02
N GLU A 334 -72.95 81.82 -106.92
CA GLU A 334 -72.61 80.89 -105.66
C GLU A 334 -72.91 79.30 -105.37
N VAL A 335 -72.68 78.43 -104.27
CA VAL A 335 -72.16 78.31 -102.78
C VAL A 335 -71.93 76.79 -102.14
N ALA A 336 -71.31 76.46 -100.90
CA ALA A 336 -71.16 75.05 -100.21
C ALA A 336 -70.64 74.81 -98.66
N ASP A 337 -70.78 73.60 -97.91
CA ASP A 337 -70.21 73.10 -96.52
C ASP A 337 -70.54 71.54 -96.08
N SER A 338 -70.32 70.69 -94.97
CA SER A 338 -69.63 70.52 -93.57
C SER A 338 -69.76 69.15 -92.63
N ARG A 339 -68.92 68.87 -91.53
CA ARG A 339 -69.05 68.16 -90.11
C ARG A 339 -69.05 66.54 -89.80
N LYS A 340 -68.94 65.78 -88.60
CA LYS A 340 -68.33 65.65 -87.15
C LYS A 340 -68.48 64.21 -86.34
N THR A 341 -68.06 63.91 -85.02
CA THR A 341 -67.79 62.52 -84.30
C THR A 341 -68.08 62.19 -82.70
N LYS A 342 -67.82 60.96 -82.03
CA LYS A 342 -68.06 60.52 -80.53
C LYS A 342 -67.40 59.17 -79.81
N LYS A 343 -67.72 58.67 -78.52
CA LYS A 343 -67.00 57.63 -77.56
C LYS A 343 -67.76 56.83 -76.33
N GLN A 344 -67.28 55.70 -75.62
CA GLN A 344 -67.77 55.08 -74.25
C GLN A 344 -66.88 54.06 -73.28
N LYS A 345 -67.42 53.19 -72.31
CA LYS A 345 -66.81 52.24 -71.18
C LYS A 345 -67.81 51.08 -70.63
N ALA A 346 -67.82 50.16 -69.56
CA ALA A 346 -67.21 49.66 -68.22
C ALA A 346 -67.84 48.24 -67.66
N LEU A 347 -67.73 47.48 -66.48
CA LEU A 347 -66.87 47.14 -65.22
C LEU A 347 -67.41 45.94 -64.24
N ASP A 348 -66.75 45.52 -63.07
CA ASP A 348 -67.22 44.92 -61.70
C ASP A 348 -67.09 43.37 -61.14
N ASP A 349 -67.18 43.02 -59.79
CA ASP A 349 -66.80 41.69 -59.02
C ASP A 349 -67.32 41.36 -57.50
N ALA A 350 -67.27 40.11 -56.84
CA ALA A 350 -67.53 39.70 -55.35
C ALA A 350 -67.43 38.16 -54.77
N THR A 351 -67.67 37.85 -53.44
CA THR A 351 -67.63 36.51 -52.65
C THR A 351 -68.65 36.40 -51.41
N PRO A 352 -68.73 35.53 -50.30
CA PRO A 352 -68.00 34.33 -49.66
C PRO A 352 -68.84 33.21 -48.82
N GLN A 353 -68.30 32.53 -47.73
CA GLN A 353 -68.84 31.68 -46.54
C GLN A 353 -68.74 30.09 -46.41
N ALA A 354 -68.47 29.54 -45.18
CA ALA A 354 -68.35 28.10 -44.71
C ALA A 354 -68.26 28.00 -43.13
N PRO A 355 -67.89 26.92 -42.34
CA PRO A 355 -67.66 25.43 -42.50
C PRO A 355 -68.21 24.49 -41.31
N ALA A 356 -67.84 23.17 -41.18
CA ALA A 356 -68.04 22.29 -39.96
C ALA A 356 -67.22 20.93 -39.90
N ALA A 357 -66.58 20.54 -38.76
CA ALA A 357 -66.22 19.13 -38.32
C ALA A 357 -65.23 19.05 -37.11
N GLU A 358 -65.49 18.25 -36.04
CA GLU A 358 -64.57 18.12 -34.85
C GLU A 358 -64.41 16.73 -34.18
N VAL A 359 -64.74 15.60 -34.81
CA VAL A 359 -64.54 14.24 -34.19
C VAL A 359 -63.25 13.54 -34.67
N VAL A 360 -62.75 13.89 -35.85
CA VAL A 360 -61.55 13.29 -36.47
C VAL A 360 -60.20 13.55 -35.76
N PRO A 361 -59.92 14.68 -35.08
CA PRO A 361 -58.55 14.97 -34.63
C PRO A 361 -58.11 14.13 -33.42
N LEU A 362 -59.01 13.79 -32.50
CA LEU A 362 -58.67 13.10 -31.24
C LEU A 362 -58.12 11.68 -31.44
N ALA A 363 -58.68 10.92 -32.40
CA ALA A 363 -58.18 9.57 -32.70
C ALA A 363 -56.75 9.62 -33.27
N LYS A 364 -56.47 10.58 -34.16
CA LYS A 364 -55.15 10.77 -34.78
C LYS A 364 -54.08 11.15 -33.76
N GLU A 365 -54.42 11.97 -32.77
CA GLU A 365 -53.48 12.36 -31.71
C GLU A 365 -53.14 11.18 -30.76
N ILE A 366 -54.08 10.26 -30.52
CA ILE A 366 -53.81 9.02 -29.76
C ILE A 366 -52.87 8.09 -30.53
N GLU A 367 -53.06 7.93 -31.85
CA GLU A 367 -52.14 7.15 -32.69
C GLU A 367 -50.75 7.79 -32.75
N ARG A 368 -50.68 9.12 -32.87
CA ARG A 368 -49.43 9.89 -32.81
C ARG A 368 -48.66 9.61 -31.51
N LEU A 369 -49.28 9.77 -30.33
CA LEU A 369 -48.59 9.52 -29.05
C LEU A 369 -48.13 8.06 -28.90
N ARG A 370 -48.89 7.09 -29.44
CA ARG A 370 -48.49 5.67 -29.49
C ARG A 370 -47.30 5.39 -30.41
N CYS A 371 -47.09 6.23 -31.44
CA CYS A 371 -45.88 6.18 -32.26
C CYS A 371 -44.70 6.87 -31.56
N GLU A 372 -44.91 8.03 -30.92
CA GLU A 372 -43.87 8.71 -30.13
C GLU A 372 -43.36 7.83 -28.97
N ARG A 373 -44.26 7.16 -28.22
CA ARG A 373 -43.90 6.19 -27.17
C ARG A 373 -42.98 5.08 -27.67
N ARG A 374 -43.27 4.50 -28.85
CA ARG A 374 -42.45 3.45 -29.46
C ARG A 374 -41.10 3.99 -29.93
N ALA A 375 -41.09 5.14 -30.62
CA ALA A 375 -39.85 5.78 -31.06
C ALA A 375 -38.90 6.12 -29.89
N ILE A 376 -39.44 6.47 -28.71
CA ILE A 376 -38.65 6.73 -27.50
C ILE A 376 -38.08 5.43 -26.91
N LEU A 377 -38.89 4.37 -26.77
CA LEU A 377 -38.43 3.09 -26.21
C LEU A 377 -37.45 2.35 -27.14
N GLU A 378 -37.73 2.32 -28.45
CA GLU A 378 -36.91 1.63 -29.44
C GLU A 378 -35.68 2.47 -29.85
N GLY A 379 -35.80 3.79 -29.90
CA GLY A 379 -34.74 4.71 -30.32
C GLY A 379 -33.77 5.17 -29.22
N SER A 380 -34.09 4.97 -27.93
CA SER A 380 -33.21 5.35 -26.81
C SER A 380 -32.09 4.35 -26.51
N ALA A 381 -31.99 3.25 -27.26
CA ALA A 381 -30.99 2.19 -27.07
C ALA A 381 -30.93 1.61 -25.63
N GLY A 382 -32.05 1.64 -24.91
CA GLY A 382 -32.16 1.19 -23.52
C GLY A 382 -31.87 2.25 -22.45
N ALA A 383 -31.67 3.52 -22.83
CA ALA A 383 -31.51 4.63 -21.88
C ALA A 383 -32.83 5.09 -21.24
N LEU A 384 -33.98 4.69 -21.80
CA LEU A 384 -35.31 4.90 -21.23
C LEU A 384 -36.09 3.59 -21.24
N ASP A 385 -36.53 3.16 -20.07
CA ASP A 385 -37.28 1.93 -19.84
C ASP A 385 -38.80 2.18 -19.78
N VAL A 386 -39.58 1.10 -19.62
CA VAL A 386 -41.05 1.16 -19.60
C VAL A 386 -41.58 1.90 -18.36
N ASP A 387 -40.84 1.86 -17.25
CA ASP A 387 -41.18 2.51 -15.99
C ASP A 387 -40.67 3.97 -15.89
N SER A 388 -39.93 4.46 -16.89
CA SER A 388 -39.46 5.85 -16.96
C SER A 388 -40.60 6.87 -16.86
N ASP A 389 -40.40 7.94 -16.09
CA ASP A 389 -41.38 9.02 -15.91
C ASP A 389 -41.89 9.62 -17.23
N VAL A 390 -41.04 9.69 -18.25
CA VAL A 390 -41.43 10.19 -19.59
C VAL A 390 -42.44 9.26 -20.26
N VAL A 391 -42.23 7.94 -20.14
CA VAL A 391 -43.12 6.90 -20.71
C VAL A 391 -44.42 6.84 -19.90
N ARG A 392 -44.34 6.90 -18.57
CA ARG A 392 -45.49 6.98 -17.66
C ARG A 392 -46.38 8.21 -17.95
N CYS A 393 -45.78 9.37 -18.20
CA CYS A 393 -46.50 10.59 -18.57
C CYS A 393 -47.20 10.49 -19.94
N LEU A 394 -46.57 9.82 -20.92
CA LEU A 394 -47.20 9.54 -22.22
C LEU A 394 -48.38 8.57 -22.07
N ASP A 395 -48.22 7.48 -21.32
CA ASP A 395 -49.29 6.51 -21.09
C ASP A 395 -50.46 7.08 -20.30
N ALA A 396 -50.21 7.90 -19.27
CA ALA A 396 -51.25 8.63 -18.57
C ALA A 396 -52.06 9.55 -19.51
N ARG A 397 -51.37 10.26 -20.42
CA ARG A 397 -52.02 11.16 -21.41
C ARG A 397 -52.77 10.40 -22.51
N ILE A 398 -52.25 9.24 -22.94
CA ILE A 398 -52.95 8.34 -23.86
C ILE A 398 -54.25 7.82 -23.22
N ASN A 399 -54.19 7.43 -21.94
CA ASN A 399 -55.35 6.94 -21.20
C ASN A 399 -56.40 8.02 -20.96
N ASP A 400 -56.01 9.23 -20.54
CA ASP A 400 -56.91 10.40 -20.42
C ASP A 400 -57.63 10.72 -21.76
N MET A 401 -56.92 10.71 -22.89
CA MET A 401 -57.57 10.91 -24.20
C MET A 401 -58.46 9.73 -24.62
N LEU A 402 -58.13 8.49 -24.23
CA LEU A 402 -59.02 7.34 -24.43
C LEU A 402 -60.27 7.44 -23.55
N GLU A 403 -60.17 7.84 -22.29
CA GLU A 403 -61.32 8.06 -21.39
C GLU A 403 -62.24 9.18 -21.93
N ARG A 404 -61.68 10.25 -22.49
CA ARG A 404 -62.43 11.32 -23.19
C ARG A 404 -63.16 10.83 -24.45
N LEU A 405 -62.64 9.83 -25.15
CA LEU A 405 -63.36 9.18 -26.25
C LEU A 405 -64.46 8.22 -25.75
N HIS A 406 -64.18 7.41 -24.73
CA HIS A 406 -65.16 6.46 -24.19
C HIS A 406 -66.33 7.16 -23.49
N SER A 407 -66.08 8.27 -22.79
CA SER A 407 -67.13 9.11 -22.17
C SER A 407 -67.96 9.89 -23.18
N ARG A 408 -67.40 10.23 -24.36
CA ARG A 408 -68.16 10.72 -25.53
C ARG A 408 -68.84 9.61 -26.34
N GLY A 409 -68.57 8.34 -26.03
CA GLY A 409 -68.86 7.18 -26.89
C GLY A 409 -69.93 6.21 -26.40
N LYS A 410 -70.71 6.52 -25.35
CA LYS A 410 -71.79 5.65 -24.84
C LYS A 410 -73.16 6.36 -24.76
N PRO A 411 -74.22 5.80 -25.38
CA PRO A 411 -75.60 6.17 -25.08
C PRO A 411 -76.04 5.59 -23.71
N LEU A 412 -77.15 6.09 -23.17
CA LEU A 412 -77.68 5.73 -21.84
C LEU A 412 -78.99 4.92 -21.91
N GLN A 413 -79.11 3.94 -21.01
CA GLN A 413 -80.36 3.33 -20.50
C GLN A 413 -81.21 2.48 -21.49
N PRO A 414 -82.27 1.74 -21.06
CA PRO A 414 -82.79 1.54 -19.68
C PRO A 414 -83.10 0.07 -19.23
N VAL A 415 -83.01 -0.15 -17.91
CA VAL A 415 -84.00 -0.81 -17.00
C VAL A 415 -84.41 -2.31 -17.11
N ARG A 416 -84.40 -2.95 -15.92
CA ARG A 416 -85.05 -4.20 -15.46
C ARG A 416 -84.51 -5.56 -15.93
N GLY A 417 -84.44 -6.46 -14.95
CA GLY A 417 -83.83 -7.78 -14.91
C GLY A 417 -83.54 -8.09 -13.46
#